data_AF-X6LDL2-F1
#
_entry.id   AF-X6LDL2-F1
#
_cell.length_a   1.000
_cell.length_b   1.000
_cell.length_c   1.000
_cell.angle_alpha   90.00
_cell.angle_beta   90.00
_cell.angle_gamma   90.00
#
_symmetry.space_group_name_H-M   'P 1'
#
loop_
_entity.id
_entity.type
_entity.pdbx_description
1 polymer ?
#
loop_
_entity_poly.entity_id
_entity_poly.type
_entity_poly.pdbx_seq_one_letter_code
_entity_poly.pdbx_strand_id
1 'polypeptide(L)'
;MHCLDACKSDTDSSFLSSQLRICHKSLVHSFKSLIIFWIHFDKDKDYAYLKDACNGYVRVLDRPLDKVMESHLPNFQYVLNHPDIHLCIIGQIKIIQTQFNTLDDKLRDDRLKLLQYLCISTETSDVVIQFYKQ
;
A
#
# COMPACT_ATOMS: atom_id res chain seq x y z
N MET A 1 12.03 16.94 13.45
CA MET A 1 11.46 16.12 12.35
C MET A 1 11.16 17.02 11.14
N HIS A 2 12.16 17.76 10.64
CA HIS A 2 11.97 18.75 9.55
C HIS A 2 11.92 18.11 8.15
N CYS A 3 12.33 16.85 8.02
CA CYS A 3 12.27 16.12 6.75
C CYS A 3 10.84 15.78 6.33
N LEU A 4 9.87 15.71 7.27
CA LEU A 4 8.46 15.47 6.92
C LEU A 4 7.78 16.69 6.29
N ASP A 5 8.17 17.91 6.67
CA ASP A 5 7.67 19.11 5.98
C ASP A 5 8.27 19.25 4.58
N ALA A 6 9.48 18.72 4.35
CA ALA A 6 10.03 18.57 3.00
C ALA A 6 9.23 17.56 2.14
N CYS A 7 8.59 16.53 2.75
CA CYS A 7 7.65 15.65 2.04
C CYS A 7 6.33 16.33 1.65
N LYS A 8 6.00 17.53 2.17
CA LYS A 8 4.90 18.34 1.62
C LYS A 8 5.31 19.10 0.36
N SER A 9 6.61 19.29 0.15
CA SER A 9 7.11 19.99 -1.03
C SER A 9 7.28 19.03 -2.20
N ASP A 10 6.80 19.47 -3.35
CA ASP A 10 6.95 18.77 -4.61
C ASP A 10 8.42 18.36 -4.84
N THR A 11 8.65 17.15 -5.32
CA THR A 11 10.01 16.61 -5.53
C THR A 11 10.88 17.48 -6.46
N ASP A 12 10.25 18.37 -7.23
CA ASP A 12 10.88 19.31 -8.15
C ASP A 12 10.98 20.75 -7.62
N SER A 13 10.64 21.00 -6.35
CA SER A 13 10.75 22.33 -5.74
C SER A 13 12.14 22.93 -5.93
N SER A 14 12.21 24.09 -6.57
CA SER A 14 13.45 24.85 -6.79
C SER A 14 14.06 25.40 -5.50
N PHE A 15 13.30 25.37 -4.39
CA PHE A 15 13.77 25.74 -3.06
C PHE A 15 14.75 24.73 -2.46
N LEU A 16 14.69 23.47 -2.90
CA LEU A 16 15.57 22.40 -2.41
C LEU A 16 16.87 22.36 -3.22
N SER A 17 17.98 22.08 -2.52
CA SER A 17 19.26 21.82 -3.20
C SER A 17 19.14 20.62 -4.15
N SER A 18 20.00 20.55 -5.18
CA SER A 18 20.03 19.41 -6.10
C SER A 18 20.20 18.07 -5.38
N GLN A 19 21.07 18.02 -4.38
CA GLN A 19 21.32 16.81 -3.60
C GLN A 19 20.09 16.39 -2.78
N LEU A 20 19.39 17.35 -2.15
CA LEU A 20 18.17 17.05 -1.40
C LEU A 20 17.04 16.58 -2.32
N ARG A 21 16.91 17.14 -3.52
CA ARG A 21 15.95 16.65 -4.53
C ARG A 21 16.24 15.22 -4.97
N ILE A 22 17.51 14.89 -5.22
CA ILE A 22 17.93 13.53 -5.55
C ILE A 22 17.60 12.56 -4.41
N CYS A 23 17.94 12.92 -3.17
CA CYS A 23 17.61 12.11 -2.00
C CYS A 23 16.09 11.92 -1.85
N HIS A 24 15.30 12.99 -2.03
CA HIS A 24 13.84 12.92 -1.92
C HIS A 24 13.24 11.99 -2.98
N LYS A 25 13.67 12.11 -4.24
CA LYS A 25 13.24 11.22 -5.33
C LYS A 25 13.60 9.77 -5.08
N SER A 26 14.83 9.49 -4.64
CA SER A 26 15.24 8.12 -4.27
C SER A 26 14.40 7.57 -3.13
N LEU A 27 14.12 8.38 -2.10
CA LEU A 27 13.29 7.97 -0.97
C LEU A 27 11.85 7.65 -1.41
N VAL A 28 11.23 8.53 -2.19
CA VAL A 28 9.90 8.32 -2.77
C VAL A 28 9.87 7.05 -3.62
N HIS A 29 10.89 6.82 -4.45
CA HIS A 29 11.01 5.61 -5.25
C HIS A 29 11.11 4.34 -4.38
N SER A 30 11.94 4.36 -3.33
CA SER A 30 12.04 3.25 -2.38
C SER A 30 10.72 2.97 -1.67
N PHE A 31 9.98 4.01 -1.27
CA PHE A 31 8.65 3.83 -0.67
C PHE A 31 7.63 3.24 -1.64
N LYS A 32 7.59 3.69 -2.91
CA LYS A 32 6.74 3.08 -3.94
C LYS A 32 7.04 1.59 -4.07
N SER A 33 8.31 1.22 -4.20
CA SER A 33 8.74 -0.17 -4.30
C SER A 33 8.37 -0.99 -3.06
N LEU A 34 8.53 -0.42 -1.87
CA LEU A 34 8.15 -1.06 -0.61
C LEU A 34 6.64 -1.30 -0.52
N ILE A 35 5.82 -0.33 -0.90
CA ILE A 35 4.35 -0.46 -0.91
C ILE A 35 3.93 -1.52 -1.93
N ILE A 36 4.49 -1.53 -3.13
CA ILE A 36 4.22 -2.55 -4.14
C ILE A 36 4.59 -3.94 -3.60
N PHE A 37 5.79 -4.08 -3.01
CA PHE A 37 6.22 -5.35 -2.43
C PHE A 37 5.30 -5.81 -1.31
N TRP A 38 4.88 -4.91 -0.43
CA TRP A 38 3.94 -5.21 0.65
C TRP A 38 2.58 -5.67 0.13
N ILE A 39 2.04 -4.98 -0.88
CA ILE A 39 0.76 -5.32 -1.51
C ILE A 39 0.84 -6.69 -2.20
N HIS A 40 1.93 -6.98 -2.91
CA HIS A 40 2.09 -8.20 -3.70
C HIS A 40 2.85 -9.31 -2.98
N PHE A 41 3.11 -9.17 -1.68
CA PHE A 41 3.93 -10.09 -0.88
C PHE A 41 3.49 -11.55 -0.98
N ASP A 42 2.19 -11.75 -1.16
CA ASP A 42 1.50 -13.03 -1.16
C ASP A 42 0.95 -13.40 -2.54
N LYS A 43 1.59 -12.92 -3.61
CA LYS A 43 1.30 -13.34 -4.99
C LYS A 43 1.58 -14.84 -5.17
N ASP A 44 2.55 -15.37 -4.44
CA ASP A 44 2.77 -16.81 -4.33
C ASP A 44 1.95 -17.36 -3.15
N LYS A 45 0.84 -18.05 -3.48
CA LYS A 45 -0.08 -18.61 -2.48
C LYS A 45 0.60 -19.66 -1.62
N ASP A 46 1.49 -20.46 -2.20
CA ASP A 46 2.13 -21.58 -1.51
C ASP A 46 3.23 -21.12 -0.53
N TYR A 47 3.69 -19.87 -0.67
CA TYR A 47 4.65 -19.26 0.24
C TYR A 47 3.98 -18.69 1.50
N ALA A 48 2.89 -17.96 1.35
CA ALA A 48 2.27 -17.21 2.45
C ALA A 48 1.12 -17.96 3.16
N TYR A 49 0.55 -18.98 2.51
CA TYR A 49 -0.62 -19.69 3.00
C TYR A 49 -0.39 -21.21 3.05
N LEU A 50 -0.89 -21.84 4.11
CA LEU A 50 -0.99 -23.30 4.20
C LEU A 50 -2.44 -23.75 4.04
N LYS A 51 -2.62 -24.92 3.44
CA LYS A 51 -3.94 -25.55 3.34
C LYS A 51 -4.31 -26.19 4.69
N ASP A 52 -5.45 -25.80 5.24
CA ASP A 52 -6.01 -26.36 6.47
C ASP A 52 -6.79 -27.65 6.21
N ALA A 53 -7.18 -28.34 7.29
CA ALA A 53 -7.90 -29.61 7.24
C ALA A 53 -9.29 -29.52 6.58
N CYS A 54 -9.84 -28.31 6.43
CA CYS A 54 -11.11 -28.04 5.78
C CYS A 54 -10.94 -27.60 4.32
N ASN A 55 -9.76 -27.80 3.73
CA ASN A 55 -9.36 -27.31 2.40
C ASN A 55 -9.34 -25.79 2.23
N GLY A 56 -9.39 -25.01 3.32
CA GLY A 56 -9.20 -23.57 3.28
C GLY A 56 -7.72 -23.18 3.35
N TYR A 57 -7.38 -21.94 3.00
CA TYR A 57 -6.02 -21.41 3.12
C TYR A 57 -5.85 -20.60 4.42
N VAL A 58 -4.82 -20.83 5.22
CA VAL A 58 -4.54 -20.01 6.42
C VAL A 58 -3.23 -19.27 6.20
N ARG A 59 -3.24 -17.95 6.42
CA ARG A 59 -2.02 -17.13 6.35
C ARG A 59 -1.10 -17.55 7.50
N VAL A 60 0.14 -17.92 7.17
CA VAL A 60 1.14 -18.34 8.16
C VAL A 60 2.25 -17.29 8.32
N LEU A 61 2.38 -16.41 7.32
CA LEU A 61 3.32 -15.30 7.33
C LEU A 61 2.57 -13.96 7.36
N ASP A 62 2.86 -13.17 8.39
CA ASP A 62 2.47 -11.76 8.44
C ASP A 62 3.10 -11.01 7.27
N ARG A 63 2.38 -10.04 6.67
CA ARG A 63 3.05 -9.21 5.67
C ARG A 63 4.07 -8.30 6.36
N PRO A 64 5.15 -7.92 5.65
CA PRO A 64 6.26 -7.16 6.24
C PRO A 64 5.87 -5.85 6.92
N LEU A 65 4.78 -5.20 6.46
CA LEU A 65 4.33 -3.92 7.02
C LEU A 65 3.06 -4.01 7.86
N ASP A 66 2.40 -5.15 8.00
CA ASP A 66 1.07 -5.20 8.66
C ASP A 66 1.14 -4.68 10.09
N LYS A 67 2.09 -5.17 10.90
CA LYS A 67 2.31 -4.72 12.28
C LYS A 67 2.70 -3.25 12.38
N VAL A 68 3.49 -2.78 11.42
CA VAL A 68 3.94 -1.38 11.35
C VAL A 68 2.75 -0.47 11.07
N MET A 69 1.89 -0.84 10.13
CA MET A 69 0.71 -0.08 9.77
C MET A 69 -0.30 -0.10 10.92
N GLU A 70 -0.54 -1.26 11.53
CA GLU A 70 -1.42 -1.37 12.70
C GLU A 70 -1.02 -0.43 13.84
N SER A 71 0.27 -0.32 14.13
CA SER A 71 0.77 0.49 15.25
C SER A 71 1.02 1.96 14.91
N HIS A 72 1.29 2.28 13.64
CA HIS A 72 1.83 3.59 13.24
C HIS A 72 1.14 4.23 12.04
N LEU A 73 0.01 3.70 11.57
CA LEU A 73 -0.73 4.27 10.43
C LEU A 73 -0.90 5.80 10.50
N PRO A 74 -1.28 6.43 11.63
CA PRO A 74 -1.42 7.89 11.70
C PRO A 74 -0.13 8.63 11.33
N ASN A 75 1.04 8.09 11.70
CA ASN A 75 2.33 8.70 11.37
C ASN A 75 2.68 8.51 9.88
N PHE A 76 2.25 7.40 9.29
CA PHE A 76 2.48 7.10 7.88
C PHE A 76 1.54 7.85 6.93
N GLN A 77 0.42 8.41 7.41
CA GLN A 77 -0.53 9.14 6.57
C GLN A 77 0.14 10.24 5.73
N TYR A 78 1.16 10.94 6.25
CA TYR A 78 1.88 11.97 5.50
C TYR A 78 2.69 11.40 4.33
N VAL A 79 3.30 10.22 4.51
CA VAL A 79 4.07 9.54 3.47
C VAL A 79 3.13 8.98 2.42
N LEU A 80 2.05 8.34 2.85
CA LEU A 80 1.12 7.69 1.95
C LEU A 80 0.29 8.70 1.14
N ASN A 81 0.02 9.89 1.69
CA ASN A 81 -0.63 11.01 0.98
C ASN A 81 0.33 11.83 0.11
N HIS A 82 1.63 11.52 0.08
CA HIS A 82 2.54 12.17 -0.85
C HIS A 82 2.05 11.93 -2.29
N PRO A 83 1.89 12.95 -3.16
CA PRO A 83 1.19 12.82 -4.45
C PRO A 83 1.64 11.62 -5.29
N ASP A 84 2.95 11.46 -5.44
CA ASP A 84 3.57 10.36 -6.16
C ASP A 84 3.29 8.97 -5.57
N ILE A 85 3.30 8.86 -4.24
CA ILE A 85 3.07 7.61 -3.53
C ILE A 85 1.57 7.29 -3.56
N HIS A 86 0.73 8.29 -3.35
CA HIS A 86 -0.71 8.20 -3.40
C HIS A 86 -1.21 7.74 -4.78
N LEU A 87 -0.68 8.32 -5.86
CA LEU A 87 -0.95 7.87 -7.23
C LEU A 87 -0.54 6.41 -7.45
N CYS A 88 0.60 6.00 -6.88
CA CYS A 88 1.04 4.60 -6.92
C CYS A 88 0.03 3.68 -6.19
N ILE A 89 -0.41 4.06 -4.99
CA ILE A 89 -1.40 3.32 -4.20
C ILE A 89 -2.71 3.17 -4.99
N ILE A 90 -3.25 4.24 -5.57
CA ILE A 90 -4.45 4.18 -6.40
C ILE A 90 -4.29 3.19 -7.55
N GLY A 91 -3.14 3.22 -8.24
CA GLY A 91 -2.82 2.27 -9.30
C GLY A 91 -2.84 0.82 -8.81
N GLN A 92 -2.28 0.54 -7.64
CA GLN A 92 -2.28 -0.79 -7.04
C GLN A 92 -3.68 -1.23 -6.59
N ILE A 93 -4.49 -0.33 -6.03
CA ILE A 93 -5.89 -0.62 -5.67
C ILE A 93 -6.67 -1.05 -6.92
N LYS A 94 -6.53 -0.33 -8.04
CA LYS A 94 -7.18 -0.71 -9.31
C LYS A 94 -6.74 -2.10 -9.80
N ILE A 95 -5.47 -2.47 -9.63
CA ILE A 95 -5.00 -3.82 -9.95
C ILE A 95 -5.69 -4.86 -9.06
N ILE A 96 -5.76 -4.63 -7.74
CA ILE A 96 -6.48 -5.52 -6.81
C ILE A 96 -7.93 -5.67 -7.25
N GLN A 97 -8.60 -4.58 -7.63
CA GLN A 97 -9.99 -4.61 -8.10
C GLN A 97 -10.17 -5.52 -9.31
N THR A 98 -9.34 -5.36 -10.35
CA THR A 98 -9.44 -6.20 -11.56
C THR A 98 -9.22 -7.69 -11.27
N GLN A 99 -8.42 -8.02 -10.27
CA GLN A 99 -8.13 -9.42 -9.90
C GLN A 99 -9.13 -9.99 -8.89
N PHE A 100 -9.93 -9.14 -8.23
CA PHE A 100 -10.69 -9.52 -7.04
C PHE A 100 -11.68 -10.67 -7.27
N ASN A 101 -12.38 -10.67 -8.40
CA ASN A 101 -13.34 -11.72 -8.75
C ASN A 101 -12.68 -13.07 -9.05
N THR A 102 -11.35 -13.11 -9.24
CA THR A 102 -10.58 -14.33 -9.47
C THR A 102 -9.87 -14.85 -8.21
N LEU A 103 -10.00 -14.13 -7.09
CA LEU A 103 -9.42 -14.53 -5.80
C LEU A 103 -10.36 -15.50 -5.08
N ASP A 104 -9.74 -16.46 -4.37
CA ASP A 104 -10.44 -17.30 -3.40
C ASP A 104 -10.92 -16.45 -2.21
N ASP A 105 -12.00 -16.86 -1.55
CA ASP A 105 -12.68 -16.10 -0.50
C ASP A 105 -11.71 -15.63 0.61
N LYS A 106 -10.75 -16.46 1.03
CA LYS A 106 -9.82 -16.08 2.10
C LYS A 106 -8.77 -15.07 1.66
N LEU A 107 -8.28 -15.20 0.42
CA LEU A 107 -7.40 -14.20 -0.18
C LEU A 107 -8.14 -12.88 -0.38
N ARG A 108 -9.42 -12.96 -0.72
CA ARG A 108 -10.30 -11.81 -0.85
C ARG A 108 -10.38 -11.03 0.47
N ASP A 109 -10.68 -11.70 1.57
CA ASP A 109 -10.73 -11.09 2.91
C ASP A 109 -9.39 -10.47 3.31
N ASP A 110 -8.30 -11.14 2.99
CA ASP A 110 -6.96 -10.68 3.30
C ASP A 110 -6.55 -9.43 2.46
N ARG A 111 -7.00 -9.34 1.20
CA ARG A 111 -6.89 -8.11 0.39
C ARG A 111 -7.73 -6.98 0.97
N LEU A 112 -8.95 -7.27 1.43
CA LEU A 112 -9.83 -6.27 2.04
C LEU A 112 -9.20 -5.66 3.30
N LYS A 113 -8.55 -6.48 4.16
CA LYS A 113 -7.81 -5.97 5.32
C LYS A 113 -6.70 -5.01 4.92
N LEU A 114 -5.95 -5.33 3.87
CA LEU A 114 -4.90 -4.44 3.38
C LEU A 114 -5.44 -3.13 2.79
N LEU A 115 -6.60 -3.17 2.13
CA LEU A 115 -7.26 -1.95 1.64
C LEU A 115 -7.60 -0.98 2.79
N GLN A 116 -7.92 -1.48 3.99
CA GLN A 116 -8.21 -0.62 5.15
C GLN A 116 -7.03 0.28 5.51
N TYR A 117 -5.80 -0.23 5.39
CA TYR A 117 -4.59 0.56 5.64
C TYR A 117 -4.27 1.56 4.50
N LEU A 118 -4.77 1.32 3.29
CA LEU A 118 -4.54 2.16 2.12
C LEU A 118 -5.65 3.20 1.87
N CYS A 119 -6.81 3.07 2.52
CA CYS A 119 -7.93 4.03 2.48
C CYS A 119 -7.67 5.26 3.36
N ILE A 120 -6.58 5.97 3.07
CA ILE A 120 -6.09 7.13 3.82
C ILE A 120 -6.66 8.47 3.35
N SER A 121 -7.32 8.51 2.19
CA SER A 121 -7.90 9.72 1.60
C SER A 121 -9.30 9.44 1.08
N THR A 122 -10.05 10.52 0.80
CA THR A 122 -11.37 10.41 0.17
C THR A 122 -11.28 9.74 -1.20
N GLU A 123 -10.23 10.04 -1.98
CA GLU A 123 -10.04 9.46 -3.31
C GLU A 123 -9.80 7.95 -3.26
N THR A 124 -8.94 7.45 -2.36
CA THR A 124 -8.73 6.00 -2.22
C THR A 124 -9.97 5.32 -1.65
N SER A 125 -10.68 5.98 -0.75
CA SER A 125 -11.96 5.49 -0.21
C SER A 125 -13.03 5.39 -1.29
N ASP A 126 -13.18 6.39 -2.15
CA ASP A 126 -14.14 6.39 -3.26
C ASP A 126 -13.86 5.26 -4.24
N VAL A 127 -12.58 5.05 -4.58
CA VAL A 127 -12.15 3.92 -5.41
C VAL A 127 -12.58 2.59 -4.78
N VAL A 128 -12.38 2.40 -3.46
CA VAL A 128 -12.80 1.19 -2.75
C VAL A 128 -14.33 1.06 -2.63
N ILE A 129 -15.07 2.17 -2.46
CA ILE A 129 -16.53 2.15 -2.43
C ILE A 129 -17.11 1.73 -3.79
N GLN A 130 -16.56 2.23 -4.90
CA GLN A 130 -16.98 1.83 -6.24
C GLN A 130 -16.80 0.33 -6.47
N PHE A 131 -15.80 -0.25 -5.84
CA PHE A 131 -15.55 -1.67 -5.92
C PHE A 131 -16.61 -2.54 -5.23
N TYR A 132 -17.20 -2.09 -4.13
CA TYR A 132 -18.33 -2.79 -3.51
C TYR A 132 -19.65 -2.63 -4.28
N LYS A 133 -19.69 -1.76 -5.28
CA LYS A 133 -20.88 -1.53 -6.13
C LYS A 133 -20.84 -2.33 -7.44
N GLN A 134 -19.76 -3.06 -7.72
CA GLN A 134 -19.65 -3.97 -8.86
C GLN A 134 -20.36 -5.30 -8.57
#